data_AF-A0A7C5AKS9-F1
#
_entry.id   AF-A0A7C5AKS9-F1
#
_cell.length_a   1.000
_cell.length_b   1.000
_cell.length_c   1.000
_cell.angle_alpha   90.00
_cell.angle_beta   90.00
_cell.angle_gamma   90.00
#
_symmetry.space_group_name_H-M   'P 1'
#
loop_
_entity.id
_entity.type
_entity.pdbx_description
1 polymer ?
#
loop_
_entity_poly.entity_id
_entity_poly.type
_entity_poly.pdbx_seq_one_letter_code
_entity_poly.pdbx_strand_id
1 'polypeptide(L)'
;MKNGLILYVVGSAPLPEELNLTETGAALGCPADRVELVSRDVGFFSVEDAWHFLATRGGCGRIRLVVAEVQQDGRLRPLSPEVRLSG
;
A
#
# COMPACT_ATOMS: atom_id res chain seq x y z
N MET A 1 0.38 -19.53 0.87
CA MET A 1 0.97 -18.42 0.07
C MET A 1 0.68 -17.12 0.80
N LYS A 2 1.60 -16.14 0.76
CA LYS A 2 1.41 -14.84 1.43
C LYS A 2 0.53 -13.91 0.60
N ASN A 3 -0.16 -12.99 1.28
CA ASN A 3 -0.95 -11.92 0.69
C ASN A 3 -0.15 -10.62 0.69
N GLY A 4 -0.06 -9.97 -0.46
CA GLY A 4 0.55 -8.66 -0.63
C GLY A 4 -0.50 -7.55 -0.74
N LEU A 5 -0.17 -6.38 -0.22
CA LEU A 5 -0.90 -5.13 -0.44
C LEU A 5 0.07 -4.08 -0.96
N ILE A 6 -0.38 -3.32 -1.95
CA ILE A 6 0.24 -2.07 -2.38
C ILE A 6 -0.65 -0.95 -1.87
N LEU A 7 -0.07 -0.09 -1.04
CA LEU A 7 -0.70 1.14 -0.57
C LEU A 7 -0.23 2.27 -1.48
N TYR A 8 -1.08 2.72 -2.40
CA TYR A 8 -0.78 3.86 -3.26
C TYR A 8 -1.31 5.13 -2.62
N VAL A 9 -0.38 5.93 -2.10
CA VAL A 9 -0.70 7.16 -1.41
C VAL A 9 -0.64 8.35 -2.37
N VAL A 10 -1.72 9.13 -2.36
CA VAL A 10 -1.85 10.39 -3.09
C VAL A 10 -2.08 11.54 -2.12
N GLY A 11 -1.89 12.76 -2.63
CA GLY A 11 -2.01 14.00 -1.84
C GLY A 11 -0.69 14.74 -1.73
N SER A 12 -0.74 15.93 -1.12
CA SER A 12 0.41 16.80 -0.90
C SER A 12 0.80 16.92 0.57
N ALA A 13 0.02 16.30 1.47
CA ALA A 13 0.38 16.25 2.89
C ALA A 13 1.50 15.22 3.09
N PRO A 14 2.49 15.52 3.95
CA PRO A 14 3.58 14.60 4.21
C PRO A 14 3.06 13.33 4.88
N LEU A 15 3.68 12.20 4.53
CA LEU A 15 3.44 10.94 5.24
C LEU A 15 3.94 11.03 6.69
N PRO A 16 3.27 10.36 7.64
CA PRO A 16 3.79 10.22 9.00
C PRO A 16 5.18 9.56 9.00
N GLU A 17 6.14 10.11 9.74
CA GLU A 17 7.52 9.60 9.79
C GLU A 17 7.60 8.13 10.28
N GLU A 18 6.72 7.74 11.20
CA GLU A 18 6.67 6.40 11.79
C GLU A 18 5.52 5.54 11.23
N LEU A 19 5.21 5.69 9.93
CA LEU A 19 4.11 4.95 9.32
C LEU A 19 4.37 3.43 9.29
N ASN A 20 3.69 2.68 10.15
CA ASN A 20 3.65 1.22 10.06
C ASN A 20 2.68 0.80 8.95
N LEU A 21 3.23 0.38 7.80
CA LEU A 21 2.45 0.02 6.61
C LEU A 21 1.50 -1.16 6.85
N THR A 22 1.90 -2.14 7.65
CA THR A 22 1.08 -3.33 7.92
C THR A 22 -0.12 -2.98 8.79
N GLU A 23 0.09 -2.22 9.87
CA GLU A 23 -1.00 -1.74 10.73
C GLU A 23 -1.93 -0.80 9.97
N THR A 24 -1.36 0.06 9.13
CA THR A 24 -2.12 0.96 8.25
C THR A 24 -3.01 0.19 7.30
N GLY A 25 -2.48 -0.83 6.62
CA GLY A 25 -3.27 -1.69 5.73
C GLY A 25 -4.43 -2.37 6.47
N ALA A 26 -4.19 -2.85 7.70
CA ALA A 26 -5.25 -3.43 8.53
C ALA A 26 -6.32 -2.41 8.94
N ALA A 27 -5.93 -1.19 9.34
CA ALA A 27 -6.85 -0.10 9.69
C ALA A 27 -7.72 0.35 8.51
N LEU A 28 -7.19 0.23 7.28
CA LEU A 28 -7.91 0.47 6.04
C LEU A 28 -8.82 -0.70 5.61
N GLY A 29 -8.93 -1.75 6.42
CA GLY A 29 -9.73 -2.94 6.12
C GLY A 29 -9.07 -3.91 5.12
N CYS A 30 -7.80 -3.71 4.80
CA CYS A 30 -7.04 -4.46 3.80
C CYS A 30 -5.84 -5.20 4.45
N PRO A 31 -6.04 -6.12 5.43
CA PRO A 31 -4.93 -6.78 6.08
C PRO A 31 -4.10 -7.62 5.11
N ALA A 32 -2.78 -7.58 5.23
CA ALA A 32 -1.85 -8.31 4.35
C ALA A 32 -0.60 -8.75 5.13
N ASP A 33 0.07 -9.79 4.64
CA ASP A 33 1.33 -10.29 5.24
C ASP A 33 2.53 -9.40 4.89
N ARG A 34 2.45 -8.72 3.75
CA ARG A 34 3.43 -7.74 3.27
C ARG A 34 2.71 -6.55 2.67
N VAL A 35 3.15 -5.36 3.02
CA VAL A 35 2.62 -4.11 2.48
C VAL A 35 3.77 -3.31 1.91
N GLU A 36 3.63 -2.89 0.66
CA GLU A 36 4.56 -1.97 0.01
C GLU A 36 3.88 -0.63 -0.24
N LEU A 37 4.65 0.44 -0.13
CA LEU A 37 4.19 1.81 -0.32
C LEU A 37 4.56 2.28 -1.74
N VAL A 38 3.60 2.89 -2.42
CA VAL A 38 3.85 3.73 -3.59
C VAL A 38 3.47 5.14 -3.21
N SER A 39 4.40 6.08 -3.31
CA SER A 39 4.14 7.50 -3.07
C SER A 39 5.14 8.37 -3.82
N ARG A 40 4.95 9.70 -3.77
CA ARG A 40 5.88 10.64 -4.41
C ARG A 40 7.23 10.70 -3.70
N ASP A 41 7.22 10.67 -2.36
CA ASP A 41 8.37 11.04 -1.56
C ASP A 41 9.09 9.82 -0.94
N VAL A 42 8.35 8.72 -0.71
CA VAL A 42 8.86 7.52 -0.01
C VAL A 42 8.32 6.23 -0.65
N GLY A 43 9.11 5.17 -0.64
CA GLY A 43 8.72 3.85 -1.16
C GLY A 43 9.02 3.68 -2.65
N PHE A 44 8.19 2.89 -3.33
CA PHE A 44 8.29 2.70 -4.77
C PHE A 44 7.69 3.88 -5.54
N PHE A 45 8.27 4.18 -6.70
CA PHE A 45 7.76 5.22 -7.58
C PHE A 45 6.56 4.75 -8.42
N SER A 46 6.48 3.44 -8.72
CA SER A 46 5.44 2.86 -9.57
C SER A 46 4.76 1.66 -8.91
N VAL A 47 3.51 1.40 -9.31
CA VAL A 47 2.74 0.23 -8.87
C VAL A 47 3.35 -1.04 -9.48
N GLU A 48 3.87 -0.97 -10.70
CA GLU A 48 4.50 -2.08 -11.39
C GLU A 48 5.73 -2.62 -10.63
N ASP A 49 6.58 -1.72 -10.14
CA ASP A 49 7.78 -2.10 -9.38
C ASP A 49 7.40 -2.75 -8.04
N ALA A 50 6.46 -2.14 -7.31
CA ALA A 50 5.96 -2.67 -6.04
C ALA A 50 5.31 -4.05 -6.23
N TRP A 51 4.52 -4.21 -7.30
CA TRP A 51 3.91 -5.49 -7.65
C TRP A 51 4.96 -6.55 -7.99
N HIS A 52 5.95 -6.22 -8.83
CA HIS A 52 7.01 -7.13 -9.21
C HIS A 52 7.83 -7.58 -8.00
N PHE A 53 8.13 -6.64 -7.09
CA PHE A 53 8.82 -6.94 -5.84
C PHE A 53 8.01 -7.89 -4.95
N LEU A 54 6.72 -7.61 -4.73
CA LEU A 54 5.83 -8.47 -3.93
C LEU A 54 5.71 -9.89 -4.53
N ALA A 55 5.61 -9.98 -5.86
CA ALA A 55 5.50 -11.26 -6.55
C ALA A 55 6.79 -12.08 -6.46
N THR A 56 7.96 -11.47 -6.73
CA THR A 56 9.23 -12.20 -6.86
C THR A 56 10.00 -12.35 -5.56
N ARG A 57 10.06 -11.28 -4.75
CA ARG A 57 10.80 -11.24 -3.47
C ARG A 57 9.88 -11.41 -2.27
N GLY A 58 8.65 -10.93 -2.38
CA GLY A 58 7.65 -11.04 -1.32
C GLY A 58 7.07 -12.46 -1.16
N GLY A 59 7.10 -13.26 -2.24
CA GLY A 59 6.48 -14.59 -2.28
C GLY A 59 4.96 -14.51 -2.18
N CYS A 60 4.38 -13.38 -2.63
CA CYS A 60 2.95 -13.12 -2.56
C CYS A 60 2.24 -13.72 -3.79
N GLY A 61 1.32 -14.64 -3.55
CA GLY A 61 0.50 -15.27 -4.60
C GLY A 61 -0.79 -14.51 -4.89
N ARG A 62 -1.22 -13.65 -3.96
CA ARG A 62 -2.35 -12.74 -4.11
C ARG A 62 -1.89 -11.34 -3.76
N ILE A 63 -2.11 -10.39 -4.67
CA ILE A 63 -1.66 -9.00 -4.52
C ILE A 63 -2.85 -8.08 -4.77
N ARG A 64 -3.06 -7.14 -3.85
CA ARG A 64 -4.11 -6.12 -3.91
C ARG A 64 -3.50 -4.73 -3.88
N LEU A 65 -4.23 -3.77 -4.39
CA LEU A 65 -3.89 -2.34 -4.41
C LEU A 65 -5.00 -1.57 -3.71
N VAL A 66 -4.64 -0.63 -2.84
CA VAL A 66 -5.57 0.36 -2.30
C VAL A 66 -5.01 1.75 -2.54
N VAL A 67 -5.85 2.65 -3.07
CA VAL A 67 -5.49 4.06 -3.23
C VAL A 67 -5.99 4.80 -2.00
N ALA A 68 -5.09 5.49 -1.30
CA ALA A 68 -5.39 6.24 -0.11
C ALA A 68 -4.87 7.68 -0.21
N GLU A 69 -5.59 8.62 0.39
CA GLU A 69 -5.17 10.02 0.49
C GLU A 69 -4.69 10.31 1.91
N VAL A 70 -3.55 11.02 2.02
CA VAL A 70 -3.10 11.58 3.30
C VAL A 70 -3.95 12.79 3.65
N GLN A 71 -4.66 12.71 4.76
CA GLN A 71 -5.43 13.80 5.32
C GLN A 71 -4.51 14.76 6.10
N GLN A 72 -4.98 15.99 6.34
CA GLN A 72 -4.21 17.01 7.07
C GLN A 72 -3.86 16.62 8.52
N ASP A 73 -4.60 15.69 9.11
CA ASP A 73 -4.35 15.13 10.44
C ASP A 73 -3.35 13.95 10.43
N GLY A 74 -2.72 13.68 9.27
CA GLY A 74 -1.77 12.58 9.07
C GLY A 74 -2.43 11.21 8.91
N ARG A 75 -3.76 11.11 8.92
CA ARG A 75 -4.47 9.84 8.70
C ARG A 75 -4.59 9.53 7.22
N LEU A 76 -4.64 8.24 6.91
CA LEU A 76 -4.89 7.75 5.56
C LEU A 76 -6.36 7.41 5.40
N ARG A 77 -6.96 7.91 4.32
CA ARG A 77 -8.34 7.59 3.95
C ARG A 77 -8.36 6.86 2.61
N PRO A 78 -9.02 5.70 2.50
CA PRO A 78 -9.15 5.03 1.21
C PRO A 78 -10.05 5.85 0.28
N LEU A 79 -9.59 6.08 -0.95
CA LEU A 79 -10.34 6.79 -1.98
C LEU A 79 -11.20 5.86 -2.83
N SER A 80 -10.80 4.61 -2.95
CA SER A 80 -11.49 3.59 -3.74
C SER A 80 -11.51 2.25 -3.01
N PRO A 81 -12.41 1.33 -3.40
CA PRO A 81 -12.28 -0.06 -3.02
C PRO A 81 -10.92 -0.63 -3.40
N GLU A 82 -10.48 -1.70 -2.72
CA GLU A 82 -9.28 -2.42 -3.10
C GLU A 82 -9.42 -3.04 -4.49
N VAL A 83 -8.36 -2.97 -5.29
CA VAL A 83 -8.27 -3.58 -6.61
C VAL A 83 -7.41 -4.83 -6.51
N ARG A 84 -7.89 -5.95 -7.03
CA ARG A 84 -7.07 -7.17 -7.12
C ARG A 84 -6.18 -7.10 -8.35
N LEU A 85 -4.87 -7.22 -8.14
CA LEU A 85 -3.88 -7.21 -9.23
C LEU A 85 -3.43 -8.62 -9.64
N SER A 86 -3.45 -9.57 -8.71
CA SER A 86 -3.06 -10.96 -8.96
C SER A 86 -3.71 -11.92 -7.96
N GLY A 87 -3.89 -13.17 -8.39
CA GLY A 87 -4.52 -14.27 -7.63
C GLY A 87 -6.00 -14.05 -7.40
#